data_AF-A0A2M7QWM5-F1
#
_entry.id   AF-A0A2M7QWM5-F1
#
_cell.length_a   1.000
_cell.length_b   1.000
_cell.length_c   1.000
_cell.angle_alpha   90.00
_cell.angle_beta   90.00
_cell.angle_gamma   90.00
#
_symmetry.space_group_name_H-M   'P 1'
#
loop_
_entity.id
_entity.type
_entity.pdbx_description
1 polymer ?
#
loop_
_entity_poly.entity_id
_entity_poly.type
_entity_poly.pdbx_seq_one_letter_code
_entity_poly.pdbx_strand_id
1 'polypeptide(L)'
;MVQLYFVLASITGLILLIIPLVSLFELGLGKLIGVRPYPEFTAPYPPTYTDSQKLADIEQLTESQTQALARWETEYQAWQDTQSKYNQAEQTFRREIAQSLAMLLVGIPVFWIHAPKIFKKENPD
;
A
#
# COMPACT_ATOMS: atom_id res chain seq x y z
N MET A 1 26.26 17.69 -24.90
CA MET A 1 25.70 17.71 -23.53
C MET A 1 24.21 18.04 -23.50
N VAL A 2 23.72 19.07 -24.20
CA VAL A 2 22.29 19.49 -24.18
C VAL A 2 21.32 18.42 -24.71
N GLN A 3 21.68 17.68 -25.76
CA GLN A 3 20.83 16.59 -26.29
C GLN A 3 20.67 15.43 -25.30
N LEU A 4 21.75 15.05 -24.60
CA LEU A 4 21.69 13.99 -23.58
C LEU A 4 20.73 14.35 -22.45
N TYR A 5 20.71 15.61 -22.02
CA TYR A 5 19.76 16.09 -21.02
C TYR A 5 18.30 15.89 -21.45
N PHE A 6 17.94 16.29 -22.68
CA PHE A 6 16.57 16.11 -23.17
C PHE A 6 16.17 14.64 -23.26
N VAL A 7 17.10 13.78 -23.69
CA VAL A 7 16.90 12.31 -23.72
C VAL A 7 16.61 11.78 -22.32
N LEU A 8 17.45 12.09 -21.33
CA LEU A 8 17.27 11.64 -19.96
C LEU A 8 15.95 12.17 -19.36
N ALA A 9 15.69 13.47 -19.50
CA ALA A 9 14.46 14.09 -19.00
C ALA A 9 13.20 13.47 -19.64
N SER A 10 13.23 13.15 -20.93
CA SER A 10 12.11 12.52 -21.62
C SER A 10 11.91 11.07 -21.17
N ILE A 11 12.98 10.30 -20.97
CA ILE A 11 12.90 8.95 -20.42
C ILE A 11 12.33 8.99 -19.00
N THR A 12 12.83 9.89 -18.15
CA THR A 12 12.30 10.07 -16.79
C THR A 12 10.83 10.44 -16.81
N GLY A 13 10.44 11.41 -17.64
CA GLY A 13 9.03 11.79 -17.83
C GLY A 13 8.18 10.61 -18.27
N LEU A 14 8.67 9.80 -19.23
CA LEU A 14 7.96 8.62 -19.72
C LEU A 14 7.78 7.56 -18.63
N ILE A 15 8.81 7.30 -17.81
CA ILE A 15 8.72 6.37 -16.67
C ILE A 15 7.67 6.85 -15.66
N LEU A 16 7.69 8.16 -15.34
CA LEU A 16 6.71 8.80 -14.47
C LEU A 16 5.28 8.80 -15.04
N LEU A 17 5.09 8.48 -16.32
CA LEU A 17 3.78 8.29 -16.93
C LEU A 17 3.36 6.81 -16.90
N ILE A 18 4.24 5.90 -17.32
CA ILE A 18 3.89 4.50 -17.52
C ILE A 18 3.58 3.81 -16.18
N ILE A 19 4.44 3.97 -15.17
CA ILE A 19 4.27 3.30 -13.87
C ILE A 19 2.91 3.62 -13.24
N PRO A 20 2.52 4.90 -13.04
CA PRO A 20 1.23 5.21 -12.43
C PRO A 20 0.04 4.88 -13.32
N LEU A 21 0.17 4.90 -14.65
CA LEU A 21 -0.93 4.46 -15.54
C LEU A 21 -1.22 2.98 -15.36
N VAL A 22 -0.19 2.13 -15.30
CA VAL A 22 -0.35 0.70 -15.06
C VAL A 22 -0.96 0.45 -13.68
N SER A 23 -0.46 1.13 -12.64
CA SER A 23 -1.01 1.02 -11.28
C SER A 23 -2.49 1.42 -11.22
N LEU A 24 -2.88 2.54 -11.83
CA LEU A 24 -4.29 2.96 -11.87
C LEU A 24 -5.17 1.98 -12.66
N PHE A 25 -4.63 1.39 -13.72
CA PHE A 25 -5.33 0.38 -14.50
C PHE A 25 -5.55 -0.89 -13.67
N GLU A 26 -4.53 -1.40 -12.99
CA GLU A 26 -4.62 -2.56 -12.09
C GLU A 26 -5.60 -2.30 -10.95
N LEU A 27 -5.55 -1.12 -10.33
CA LEU A 27 -6.48 -0.74 -9.25
C LEU A 27 -7.92 -0.60 -9.74
N GLY A 28 -8.12 0.00 -10.91
CA GLY A 28 -9.42 0.13 -11.55
C GLY A 28 -10.00 -1.24 -11.88
N LEU A 29 -9.22 -2.11 -12.51
CA LEU A 29 -9.62 -3.47 -12.88
C LEU A 29 -9.90 -4.33 -11.64
N GLY A 30 -9.02 -4.27 -10.63
CA GLY A 30 -9.20 -4.96 -9.37
C GLY A 30 -10.49 -4.56 -8.67
N LYS A 31 -10.82 -3.26 -8.67
CA LYS A 31 -12.09 -2.76 -8.13
C LYS A 31 -13.31 -3.23 -8.94
N LEU A 32 -13.20 -3.28 -10.27
CA LEU A 32 -14.28 -3.75 -11.14
C LEU A 32 -14.56 -5.25 -10.95
N ILE A 33 -13.52 -6.06 -10.78
CA ILE A 33 -13.63 -7.52 -10.57
C ILE A 33 -13.95 -7.84 -9.10
N GLY A 34 -13.80 -6.87 -8.18
CA GLY A 34 -14.04 -7.06 -6.76
C GLY A 34 -12.88 -7.75 -6.02
N VAL A 35 -11.67 -7.74 -6.59
CA VAL A 35 -10.47 -8.21 -5.92
C VAL A 35 -10.16 -7.26 -4.76
N ARG A 36 -10.23 -7.78 -3.53
CA ARG A 36 -9.88 -7.03 -2.33
C ARG A 36 -8.47 -7.43 -1.89
N PRO A 37 -7.56 -6.49 -1.63
CA PRO A 37 -6.29 -6.82 -0.99
C PRO A 37 -6.57 -7.38 0.39
N TYR A 38 -5.83 -8.43 0.77
CA TYR A 38 -5.89 -8.94 2.14
C TYR A 38 -5.40 -7.86 3.10
N PRO A 39 -6.16 -7.54 4.16
CA PRO A 39 -5.71 -6.57 5.16
C PRO A 39 -4.48 -7.14 5.89
N GLU A 40 -3.40 -6.36 5.95
CA GLU A 40 -2.20 -6.65 6.75
C GLU A 40 -2.41 -6.30 8.24
N PHE A 41 -3.61 -6.53 8.76
CA PHE A 41 -3.91 -6.18 10.14
C PHE A 41 -3.66 -7.39 11.03
N THR A 42 -2.56 -7.35 11.77
CA THR A 42 -2.19 -8.41 12.70
C THR A 42 -2.99 -8.27 13.99
N ALA A 43 -3.62 -9.36 14.41
CA ALA A 43 -4.25 -9.44 15.72
C ALA A 43 -3.18 -9.46 16.83
N PRO A 44 -3.46 -8.91 18.02
CA PRO A 44 -2.59 -9.08 19.17
C PRO A 44 -2.49 -10.57 19.52
N TYR A 45 -1.25 -11.07 19.64
CA TYR A 45 -1.01 -12.47 19.97
C TYR A 45 -1.49 -12.79 21.39
N PRO A 46 -2.12 -13.96 21.60
CA PRO A 46 -2.43 -14.41 22.95
C PRO A 46 -1.14 -14.67 23.73
N PRO A 47 -1.16 -14.53 25.07
CA PRO A 47 -0.02 -14.90 25.90
C PRO A 47 0.32 -16.37 25.67
N THR A 48 1.57 -16.64 25.28
CA THR A 48 2.07 -18.01 25.10
C THR A 48 2.54 -18.56 26.45
N TYR A 49 1.89 -19.61 26.93
CA TYR A 49 2.35 -20.35 28.12
C TYR A 49 3.27 -21.48 27.64
N THR A 50 4.56 -21.36 27.92
CA THR A 50 5.62 -22.25 27.39
C THR A 50 5.78 -23.57 28.15
N ASP A 51 4.92 -23.88 29.11
CA ASP A 51 4.94 -25.17 29.78
C ASP A 51 3.89 -26.10 29.22
N SER A 52 4.29 -27.36 29.05
CA SER A 52 3.58 -28.53 28.49
C SER A 52 2.16 -28.85 29.02
N GLN A 53 1.53 -27.95 29.78
CA GLN A 53 0.13 -28.02 30.12
C GLN A 53 -0.71 -27.65 28.89
N LYS A 54 -1.20 -28.69 28.20
CA LYS A 54 -2.38 -28.56 27.35
C LYS A 54 -3.40 -27.70 28.10
N LEU A 55 -3.94 -26.69 27.43
CA LEU A 55 -5.05 -25.81 27.84
C LEU A 55 -6.37 -26.59 28.09
N ALA A 56 -6.30 -27.77 28.69
CA ALA A 56 -7.43 -28.63 28.99
C ALA A 56 -8.08 -28.26 30.34
N ASP A 57 -7.35 -27.63 31.26
CA ASP A 57 -7.88 -27.16 32.54
C ASP A 57 -7.74 -25.64 32.68
N ILE A 58 -8.76 -24.93 32.19
CA ILE A 58 -8.95 -23.49 32.42
C ILE A 58 -9.12 -23.20 33.93
N GLU A 59 -9.44 -24.23 34.73
CA GLU A 59 -9.67 -24.14 36.18
C GLU A 59 -8.40 -23.98 37.03
N GLN A 60 -7.19 -24.19 36.48
CA GLN A 60 -5.92 -24.10 37.21
C GLN A 60 -5.02 -22.93 36.77
N LEU A 61 -5.60 -21.85 36.25
CA LEU A 61 -4.83 -20.65 35.93
C LEU A 61 -4.32 -19.98 37.21
N THR A 62 -3.04 -19.61 37.24
CA THR A 62 -2.51 -18.75 38.29
C THR A 62 -3.15 -17.36 38.19
N GLU A 63 -3.16 -16.60 39.28
CA GLU A 63 -3.70 -15.24 39.30
C GLU A 63 -3.02 -14.34 38.23
N SER A 64 -1.71 -14.52 38.02
CA SER A 64 -0.97 -13.78 36.99
C SER A 64 -1.35 -14.19 35.56
N GLN A 65 -1.67 -15.46 35.32
CA GLN A 65 -2.13 -15.95 34.01
C GLN A 65 -3.53 -15.44 33.70
N THR A 66 -4.44 -15.48 34.68
CA THR A 66 -5.80 -14.94 34.58
C THR A 66 -5.79 -13.44 34.27
N GLN A 67 -4.93 -12.68 34.95
CA GLN A 67 -4.78 -11.24 34.69
C GLN A 67 -4.25 -10.97 33.27
N ALA A 68 -3.28 -11.76 32.80
CA ALA A 68 -2.74 -11.63 31.44
C ALA A 68 -3.79 -11.94 30.36
N LEU A 69 -4.62 -12.97 30.56
CA LEU A 69 -5.72 -13.31 29.66
C LEU A 69 -6.80 -12.23 29.62
N ALA A 70 -7.24 -11.73 30.78
CA ALA A 70 -8.23 -10.66 30.86
C ALA A 70 -7.75 -9.38 30.16
N ARG A 71 -6.45 -9.07 30.30
CA ARG A 71 -5.82 -7.95 29.59
C ARG A 71 -5.80 -8.18 28.08
N TRP A 72 -5.36 -9.36 27.63
CA TRP A 72 -5.34 -9.70 26.21
C TRP A 72 -6.74 -9.66 25.59
N GLU A 73 -7.77 -10.16 26.29
CA GLU A 73 -9.17 -10.10 25.82
C GLU A 73 -9.62 -8.65 25.63
N THR A 74 -9.31 -7.76 26.57
CA THR A 74 -9.61 -6.34 26.47
C THR A 74 -8.90 -5.70 25.27
N GLU A 75 -7.61 -6.00 25.08
CA GLU A 75 -6.81 -5.51 23.95
C GLU A 75 -7.32 -6.05 22.61
N TYR A 76 -7.75 -7.32 22.57
CA TYR A 76 -8.33 -7.97 21.40
C TYR A 76 -9.68 -7.39 21.02
N GLN A 77 -10.57 -7.14 22.00
CA GLN A 77 -11.85 -6.47 21.75
C GLN A 77 -11.64 -5.04 21.23
N ALA A 78 -10.73 -4.28 21.83
CA ALA A 78 -10.40 -2.93 21.35
C ALA A 78 -9.81 -2.95 19.93
N TRP A 79 -8.99 -3.95 19.62
CA TRP A 79 -8.47 -4.18 18.27
C TRP A 79 -9.60 -4.52 17.29
N GLN A 80 -10.55 -5.37 17.67
CA GLN A 80 -11.69 -5.77 16.84
C GLN A 80 -12.64 -4.59 16.56
N ASP A 81 -12.87 -3.74 17.56
CA ASP A 81 -13.61 -2.48 17.42
C ASP A 81 -12.90 -1.50 16.48
N THR A 82 -11.58 -1.42 16.56
CA THR A 82 -10.77 -0.59 15.66
C THR A 82 -10.80 -1.13 14.23
N GLN A 83 -10.70 -2.46 14.08
CA GLN A 83 -10.79 -3.15 12.79
C GLN A 83 -12.14 -2.96 12.11
N SER A 84 -13.24 -3.10 12.85
CA SER A 84 -14.58 -2.93 12.30
C SER A 84 -14.85 -1.52 11.77
N LYS A 85 -14.15 -0.52 12.31
CA LYS A 85 -14.27 0.90 11.92
C LYS A 85 -13.24 1.31 10.86
N TYR A 86 -12.11 0.61 10.76
CA TYR A 86 -10.99 0.99 9.89
C TYR A 86 -10.96 0.14 8.61
N ASN A 87 -11.47 0.70 7.51
CA ASN A 87 -11.34 0.08 6.19
C ASN A 87 -9.93 0.27 5.62
N GLN A 88 -8.98 -0.55 6.07
CA GLN A 88 -7.58 -0.48 5.62
C GLN A 88 -7.45 -0.60 4.10
N ALA A 89 -8.25 -1.48 3.47
CA ALA A 89 -8.23 -1.67 2.03
C ALA A 89 -8.59 -0.39 1.26
N GLU A 90 -9.60 0.35 1.74
CA GLU A 90 -9.98 1.63 1.15
C GLU A 90 -8.91 2.70 1.35
N GLN A 91 -8.25 2.74 2.50
CA GLN A 91 -7.17 3.70 2.76
C GLN A 91 -5.94 3.42 1.88
N THR A 92 -5.55 2.15 1.74
CA THR A 92 -4.48 1.74 0.83
C THR A 92 -4.81 2.12 -0.61
N PHE A 93 -6.04 1.82 -1.07
CA PHE A 93 -6.51 2.20 -2.41
C PHE A 93 -6.43 3.72 -2.65
N ARG A 94 -6.91 4.53 -1.70
CA ARG A 94 -6.86 6.00 -1.78
C ARG A 94 -5.42 6.52 -1.86
N ARG A 95 -4.51 5.94 -1.07
CA ARG A 95 -3.09 6.30 -1.07
C ARG A 95 -2.42 5.99 -2.40
N GLU A 96 -2.67 4.81 -2.96
CA GLU A 96 -2.08 4.41 -4.23
C GLU A 96 -2.59 5.26 -5.40
N ILE A 97 -3.88 5.60 -5.42
CA ILE A 97 -4.42 6.57 -6.38
C ILE A 97 -3.75 7.93 -6.21
N ALA A 98 -3.66 8.45 -4.99
CA ALA A 98 -3.09 9.77 -4.74
C ALA A 98 -1.61 9.83 -5.20
N GLN A 99 -0.84 8.79 -4.90
CA GLN A 99 0.55 8.68 -5.35
C GLN A 99 0.67 8.59 -6.87
N SER A 100 -0.17 7.77 -7.51
CA SER A 100 -0.18 7.63 -8.97
C SER A 100 -0.54 8.94 -9.66
N LEU A 101 -1.55 9.65 -9.16
CA LEU A 101 -1.94 10.97 -9.68
C LEU A 101 -0.81 12.00 -9.48
N ALA A 102 -0.14 12.00 -8.33
CA ALA A 102 0.99 12.88 -8.07
C ALA A 102 2.14 12.64 -9.07
N MET A 103 2.46 11.38 -9.37
CA MET A 103 3.46 11.05 -10.39
C MET A 103 3.05 11.54 -11.78
N LEU A 104 1.78 11.36 -12.18
CA LEU A 104 1.28 11.85 -13.46
C LEU A 104 1.35 13.37 -13.57
N LEU A 105 0.97 14.09 -12.50
CA LEU A 105 1.04 15.55 -12.46
C LEU A 105 2.45 16.10 -12.73
N VAL A 106 3.49 15.37 -12.32
CA VAL A 106 4.89 15.72 -12.59
C VAL A 106 5.38 15.16 -13.92
N GLY A 107 5.04 13.91 -14.23
CA GLY A 107 5.48 13.19 -15.43
C GLY A 107 4.96 13.81 -16.72
N ILE A 108 3.70 14.27 -16.74
CA ILE A 108 3.07 14.87 -17.94
C ILE A 108 3.86 16.12 -18.38
N PRO A 109 4.07 17.16 -17.55
CA PRO A 109 4.87 18.32 -17.95
C PRO A 109 6.31 17.96 -18.34
N VAL A 110 6.97 17.08 -17.57
CA VAL A 110 8.36 16.70 -17.83
C VAL A 110 8.49 16.04 -19.20
N PHE A 111 7.65 15.05 -19.52
CA PHE A 111 7.67 14.39 -20.81
C PHE A 111 7.31 15.37 -21.94
N TRP A 112 6.23 16.13 -21.80
CA TRP A 112 5.71 16.97 -22.89
C TRP A 112 6.64 18.14 -23.24
N ILE A 113 7.35 18.70 -22.26
CA ILE A 113 8.31 19.80 -22.51
C ILE A 113 9.60 19.28 -23.17
N HIS A 114 10.07 18.08 -22.81
CA HIS A 114 11.39 17.60 -23.20
C HIS A 114 11.36 16.70 -24.44
N ALA A 115 10.33 15.85 -24.59
CA ALA A 115 10.23 14.89 -25.68
C ALA A 115 10.25 15.53 -27.08
N PRO A 116 9.51 16.63 -27.36
CA PRO A 116 9.50 17.25 -28.69
C PRO A 116 10.87 17.75 -29.15
N LYS A 117 11.77 18.09 -28.21
CA LYS A 117 13.12 18.56 -28.54
C LYS A 117 14.06 17.44 -29.01
N ILE A 118 13.68 16.18 -28.79
CA ILE A 118 14.37 15.00 -29.35
C ILE A 118 13.78 14.66 -30.72
N PHE A 119 12.45 14.71 -30.83
CA PHE A 119 11.73 14.21 -32.02
C PHE A 119 11.61 15.24 -33.14
N LYS A 120 11.78 16.55 -32.87
CA LYS A 120 11.99 17.55 -33.92
C LYS A 120 13.40 17.35 -34.50
N LYS A 121 13.51 16.44 -35.47
CA LYS A 121 14.55 16.52 -36.50
C LYS A 121 14.34 17.83 -37.26
N GLU A 122 15.43 18.57 -37.48
CA GLU A 122 15.48 19.59 -38.52
C GLU A 122 14.92 18.97 -39.80
N ASN A 123 13.86 19.55 -40.37
CA ASN A 123 13.53 19.28 -41.77
C ASN A 123 14.76 19.75 -42.56
N PRO A 124 15.49 18.87 -43.26
CA PRO A 124 16.44 19.34 -44.25
C PRO A 124 15.61 19.86 -45.42
N ASP A 125 15.56 21.19 -45.56
CA ASP A 125 15.16 21.84 -46.82
C ASP A 125 16.11 21.47 -47.95
#